data_AF-A0A2V8NN48-F1
#
_entry.id   AF-A0A2V8NN48-F1
#
_cell.length_a   1.000
_cell.length_b   1.000
_cell.length_c   1.000
_cell.angle_alpha   90.00
_cell.angle_beta   90.00
_cell.angle_gamma   90.00
#
_symmetry.space_group_name_H-M   'P 1'
#
loop_
_entity.id
_entity.type
_entity.pdbx_description
1 polymer ?
#
loop_
_entity_poly.entity_id
_entity_poly.type
_entity_poly.pdbx_seq_one_letter_code
_entity_poly.pdbx_strand_id
1 'polypeptide(L)' 'MDDSFKSWQRAVAENKLEPEQFAVLQRMVNDGEAESIEAAAAQLDWQDGVINPDEHMYGF' A
#
# COMPACT_ATOMS: atom_id res chain seq x y z
N MET A 1 -5.37 -4.51 19.70
CA MET A 1 -4.22 -4.29 18.79
C MET A 1 -4.86 -3.92 17.48
N ASP A 2 -5.05 -2.62 17.28
CA ASP A 2 -5.75 -2.08 16.13
C ASP A 2 -4.84 -2.23 14.92
N ASP A 3 -5.26 -3.15 14.06
CA ASP A 3 -4.66 -3.54 12.81
C ASP A 3 -4.90 -2.41 11.79
N SER A 4 -4.18 -1.30 12.01
CA SER A 4 -4.61 0.03 11.59
C SER A 4 -4.00 0.51 10.28
N PHE A 5 -3.42 -0.39 9.47
CA PHE A 5 -3.02 -0.05 8.09
C PHE A 5 -3.07 -1.28 7.16
N LYS A 6 -4.25 -1.91 7.04
CA LYS A 6 -4.39 -3.19 6.30
C LYS A 6 -4.05 -3.14 4.81
N SER A 7 -4.25 -2.00 4.14
CA SER A 7 -3.94 -1.89 2.71
C SER A 7 -3.85 -0.44 2.23
N TRP A 8 -2.80 -0.11 1.46
CA TRP A 8 -2.66 1.18 0.77
C TRP A 8 -3.76 1.37 -0.26
N GLN A 9 -4.13 0.31 -0.99
CA GLN A 9 -5.24 0.35 -1.94
C GLN A 9 -6.56 0.74 -1.28
N ARG A 10 -6.81 0.23 -0.08
CA ARG A 10 -8.04 0.51 0.65
C ARG A 10 -8.05 1.95 1.17
N ALA A 11 -6.92 2.47 1.61
CA ALA A 11 -6.80 3.87 2.00
C ALA A 11 -7.05 4.83 0.81
N VAL A 12 -6.56 4.48 -0.40
CA VAL A 12 -6.88 5.21 -1.64
C VAL A 12 -8.38 5.15 -1.95
N ALA A 13 -8.97 3.94 -1.92
CA ALA A 13 -10.38 3.74 -2.27
C ALA A 13 -11.35 4.42 -1.29
N GLU A 14 -11.01 4.43 0.00
CA GLU A 14 -11.79 5.12 1.04
C GLU A 14 -11.46 6.62 1.12
N ASN A 15 -10.50 7.11 0.33
CA ASN A 15 -9.95 8.47 0.37
C ASN A 15 -9.54 8.89 1.80
N LYS A 16 -9.00 7.94 2.56
CA LYS A 16 -8.54 8.08 3.95
C LYS A 16 -7.01 8.16 4.04
N LEU A 17 -6.35 8.45 2.93
CA LEU A 17 -4.90 8.63 2.90
C LEU A 17 -4.52 9.86 3.72
N GLU A 18 -3.56 9.68 4.62
CA GLU A 18 -2.90 10.80 5.26
C GLU A 18 -2.06 11.57 4.24
N PRO A 19 -1.84 12.88 4.44
CA PRO A 19 -1.04 13.69 3.52
C PRO A 19 0.36 13.11 3.26
N GLU A 20 0.94 12.49 4.29
CA GLU A 20 2.25 11.84 4.22
C GLU A 20 2.21 10.57 3.35
N GLN A 21 1.15 9.76 3.45
CA GLN A 21 0.94 8.57 2.63
C GLN A 21 0.70 8.95 1.17
N PHE A 22 -0.12 9.98 0.93
CA PHE A 22 -0.32 10.50 -0.41
C PHE A 22 0.99 11.01 -1.03
N ALA A 23 1.84 11.68 -0.26
CA ALA A 23 3.15 12.12 -0.74
C ALA A 23 4.06 10.95 -1.15
N VAL A 24 4.00 9.81 -0.46
CA VAL A 24 4.72 8.58 -0.85
C VAL A 24 4.21 8.07 -2.20
N LEU A 25 2.90 7.92 -2.36
CA LEU A 25 2.30 7.46 -3.63
C LEU A 25 2.61 8.43 -4.78
N GLN A 26 2.49 9.72 -4.54
CA GLN A 26 2.80 10.77 -5.53
C GLN A 26 4.26 10.74 -5.94
N ARG A 27 5.17 10.47 -4.99
CA ARG A 27 6.59 10.31 -5.27
C ARG A 27 6.86 9.11 -6.16
N MET A 28 6.27 7.95 -5.89
CA MET A 28 6.44 6.75 -6.73
C MET A 28 5.97 6.99 -8.15
N VAL A 29 4.85 7.71 -8.34
CA VAL A 29 4.37 8.07 -9.68
C VAL A 29 5.35 9.02 -10.37
N ASN A 30 5.89 9.99 -9.64
CA ASN A 30 6.84 10.96 -10.20
C ASN A 30 8.20 10.32 -10.54
N ASP A 31 8.64 9.35 -9.75
CA ASP A 31 9.87 8.58 -9.99
C ASP A 31 9.71 7.59 -11.17
N GLY A 32 8.47 7.38 -11.64
CA GLY A 32 8.14 6.42 -12.68
C GLY A 32 8.07 4.98 -12.19
N GLU A 33 8.09 4.75 -10.88
CA GLU A 33 7.87 3.43 -10.28
C GLU A 33 6.45 2.95 -10.47
N ALA A 34 5.49 3.86 -10.59
CA ALA A 34 4.09 3.55 -10.82
C ALA A 34 3.43 4.49 -11.85
N GLU A 35 2.50 3.95 -12.62
CA GLU A 35 1.75 4.67 -13.64
C GLU A 35 0.65 5.59 -13.06
N SER A 36 0.22 5.36 -11.82
CA SER A 36 -0.82 6.12 -11.12
C SER A 36 -0.77 5.89 -9.61
N ILE A 37 -1.45 6.74 -8.83
CA ILE A 37 -1.53 6.63 -7.36
C ILE A 37 -2.10 5.27 -6.92
N GLU A 38 -3.09 4.76 -7.66
CA GLU A 38 -3.69 3.43 -7.41
C GLU A 38 -2.69 2.30 -7.67
N ALA A 39 -1.88 2.41 -8.74
CA ALA A 39 -0.84 1.44 -9.06
C ALA A 39 0.30 1.46 -8.02
N ALA A 40 0.70 2.66 -7.57
CA ALA A 40 1.67 2.83 -6.49
C ALA A 40 1.17 2.19 -5.20
N ALA A 41 -0.12 2.35 -4.89
CA ALA A 41 -0.72 1.78 -3.70
C ALA A 41 -0.78 0.26 -3.77
N ALA A 42 -1.18 -0.31 -4.91
CA ALA A 42 -1.18 -1.76 -5.12
C ALA A 42 0.23 -2.35 -5.01
N GLN A 43 1.25 -1.64 -5.50
CA GLN A 43 2.64 -2.06 -5.42
C GLN A 43 3.19 -2.04 -3.99
N LEU A 44 2.86 -1.01 -3.20
CA LEU A 44 3.22 -0.97 -1.77
C LEU A 44 2.49 -2.04 -0.97
N ASP A 45 1.20 -2.28 -1.26
CA ASP A 45 0.43 -3.39 -0.68
C ASP A 45 1.14 -4.74 -0.91
N TRP A 46 1.59 -4.95 -2.14
CA TRP A 46 2.30 -6.16 -2.54
C TRP A 46 3.67 -6.28 -1.87
N GLN A 47 4.42 -5.18 -1.76
CA GLN A 47 5.71 -5.16 -1.07
C GLN A 47 5.55 -5.42 0.44
N ASP A 48 4.54 -4.87 1.09
CA ASP A 48 4.26 -5.09 2.50
C ASP A 48 3.87 -6.56 2.77
N GLY A 49 3.00 -7.12 1.92
CA GLY A 49 2.61 -8.54 1.99
C GLY A 49 3.75 -9.54 1.71
N VAL A 50 4.80 -9.13 0.98
CA VAL A 50 5.99 -9.96 0.75
C VAL A 50 7.00 -9.86 1.90
N ILE A 51 7.07 -8.72 2.60
CA ILE A 51 7.99 -8.50 3.73
C ILE A 51 7.45 -9.12 5.04
N ASN A 52 6.13 -9.31 5.16
CA ASN A 52 5.50 -10.14 6.21
C ASN A 52 5.03 -11.49 5.64
N PRO A 53 5.93 -12.47 5.39
CA PRO A 53 5.51 -13.80 4.96
C PRO A 53 4.75 -14.59 6.04
N ASP A 54 4.58 -14.05 7.26
CA ASP A 54 4.03 -14.77 8.41
C ASP A 54 2.49 -14.95 8.35
N GLU A 55 1.75 -14.17 7.55
CA GLU A 55 0.28 -14.28 7.46
C GLU A 55 -0.28 -14.96 6.19
N HIS A 56 0.58 -15.37 5.25
CA HIS A 56 0.15 -16.13 4.05
C HIS A 56 0.77 -17.53 3.92
N MET A 57 1.49 -18.01 4.95
CA MET A 57 2.02 -19.38 5.04
C MET A 57 1.34 -20.27 6.10
N TYR A 58 0.22 -19.87 6.70
CA TYR A 58 -0.66 -20.84 7.38
C TYR A 58 -1.73 -21.33 6.40
N GLY A 59 -1.31 -22.24 5.52
CA GLY A 59 -2.22 -23.22 4.98
C GLY A 59 -2.66 -24.16 6.10
N PHE A 60 -3.96 -24.18 6.39
CA PHE A 60 -4.73 -25.36 6.83
C PHE A 60 -6.23 -25.09 6.69
#